data_AF-A0A2V9ADW2-F1
#
_entry.id   AF-A0A2V9ADW2-F1
#
_cell.length_a   1.000
_cell.length_b   1.000
_cell.length_c   1.000
_cell.angle_alpha   90.00
_cell.angle_beta   90.00
_cell.angle_gamma   90.00
#
_symmetry.space_group_name_H-M   'P 1'
#
loop_
_entity.id
_entity.type
_entity.pdbx_description
1 polymer ?
#
loop_
_entity_poly.entity_id
_entity_poly.type
_entity_poly.pdbx_seq_one_letter_code
_entity_poly.pdbx_strand_id
1 'polypeptide(L)' 'MEALRRDFRTAPISEQDRAMLEHVVKLTKDATRCTRADIEKLREVGFDDRGILQITLIAAWFNYINKVADALGVGRD' A
#
# COMPACT_ATOMS: atom_id res chain seq x y z
N MET A 1 -9.65 -5.83 -12.94
CA MET A 1 -8.75 -6.56 -12.01
C MET A 1 -7.39 -6.87 -12.61
N GLU A 2 -7.31 -7.39 -13.84
CA GLU A 2 -6.03 -7.80 -14.44
C GLU A 2 -5.03 -6.64 -14.66
N ALA A 3 -5.52 -5.48 -15.09
CA ALA A 3 -4.69 -4.25 -15.19
C ALA A 3 -4.13 -3.80 -13.83
N LEU A 4 -4.90 -3.91 -12.75
CA LEU A 4 -4.47 -3.55 -11.38
C LEU A 4 -3.33 -4.47 -10.88
N ARG A 5 -3.41 -5.76 -11.25
CA ARG A 5 -2.36 -6.76 -10.93
C ARG A 5 -1.08 -6.55 -11.74
N ARG A 6 -1.17 -6.11 -13.00
CA ARG A 6 0.00 -5.83 -13.86
C ARG A 6 0.66 -4.50 -13.51
N ASP A 7 -0.11 -3.42 -13.54
CA ASP A 7 0.35 -2.08 -13.17
C ASP A 7 -0.83 -1.18 -12.82
N PHE A 8 -1.04 -0.93 -11.53
CA PHE A 8 -2.08 -0.04 -11.05
C PHE A 8 -1.91 1.41 -11.55
N ARG A 9 -0.72 1.80 -12.03
CA ARG A 9 -0.50 3.14 -12.61
C ARG A 9 -1.21 3.34 -13.93
N THR A 10 -1.49 2.28 -14.68
CA THR A 10 -2.18 2.35 -15.98
C THR A 10 -3.65 1.91 -15.88
N ALA A 11 -4.07 1.43 -14.71
CA ALA A 11 -5.44 1.02 -14.47
C ALA A 11 -6.39 2.23 -14.42
N PRO A 12 -7.63 2.10 -14.93
CA PRO A 12 -8.66 3.13 -14.83
C PRO A 12 -9.24 3.13 -13.41
N ILE A 13 -8.48 3.64 -12.45
CA ILE A 13 -8.86 3.79 -11.04
C ILE A 13 -9.00 5.26 -10.67
N SER A 14 -9.74 5.52 -9.59
CA SER A 14 -9.88 6.87 -9.06
C SER A 14 -8.53 7.45 -8.63
N GLU A 15 -8.43 8.78 -8.58
CA GLU A 15 -7.25 9.47 -8.05
C GLU A 15 -6.99 9.09 -6.58
N GLN A 16 -8.06 8.92 -5.81
CA GLN A 16 -8.02 8.48 -4.42
C GLN A 16 -7.39 7.08 -4.29
N ASP A 17 -7.84 6.11 -5.10
CA ASP A 17 -7.27 4.76 -5.11
C ASP A 17 -5.80 4.75 -5.54
N ARG A 18 -5.45 5.59 -6.53
CA ARG A 18 -4.08 5.72 -7.02
C ARG A 18 -3.15 6.23 -5.93
N ALA A 19 -3.50 7.30 -5.24
CA ALA A 19 -2.70 7.87 -4.16
C ALA A 19 -2.54 6.87 -3.00
N MET A 20 -3.61 6.15 -2.65
CA MET A 20 -3.55 5.06 -1.66
C MET A 20 -2.53 3.99 -2.09
N LEU A 21 -2.63 3.49 -3.33
CA LEU A 21 -1.76 2.42 -3.82
C LEU A 21 -0.29 2.89 -3.94
N GLU A 22 -0.04 4.13 -4.34
CA GLU A 22 1.31 4.70 -4.34
C GLU A 22 1.92 4.74 -2.94
N HIS A 23 1.14 5.16 -1.93
CA HIS A 23 1.58 5.14 -0.54
C HIS A 23 1.88 3.72 -0.05
N VAL A 24 0.98 2.75 -0.33
CA VAL A 24 1.16 1.35 0.04
C VAL A 24 2.41 0.76 -0.62
N VAL A 25 2.65 1.03 -1.90
CA VAL A 25 3.86 0.56 -2.60
C VAL A 25 5.12 1.15 -1.99
N LYS A 26 5.12 2.44 -1.64
CA LYS A 26 6.25 3.09 -0.99
C LYS A 26 6.54 2.45 0.38
N LEU A 27 5.51 2.28 1.20
CA LEU A 27 5.60 1.66 2.52
C LEU A 27 6.12 0.22 2.44
N THR A 28 5.68 -0.56 1.45
CA THR A 28 6.11 -1.95 1.26
C THR A 28 7.55 -2.07 0.80
N LYS A 29 8.03 -1.14 -0.05
CA LYS A 29 9.43 -1.13 -0.49
C LYS A 29 10.39 -0.64 0.58
N ASP A 30 10.03 0.48 1.22
CA ASP A 30 10.86 1.11 2.25
C ASP A 30 10.02 2.09 3.08
N ALA A 31 9.49 1.61 4.20
CA ALA A 31 8.70 2.40 5.13
C ALA A 31 9.50 3.58 5.74
N THR A 32 10.84 3.52 5.80
CA THR A 32 11.67 4.60 6.36
C THR A 32 11.67 5.85 5.48
N ARG A 33 11.29 5.68 4.21
CA ARG A 33 11.13 6.78 3.25
C ARG A 33 9.74 7.40 3.26
N CYS A 34 8.78 6.86 4.01
CA CYS A 34 7.49 7.51 4.20
C CYS A 34 7.67 8.77 5.05
N THR A 35 7.08 9.86 4.59
CA THR A 35 7.22 11.20 5.15
C THR A 35 5.84 11.80 5.41
N ARG A 36 5.80 12.91 6.14
CA ARG A 36 4.55 13.67 6.35
C ARG A 36 3.91 14.10 5.03
N ALA A 37 4.70 14.42 4.00
CA ALA A 37 4.18 14.80 2.69
C ALA A 37 3.36 13.68 2.01
N ASP A 38 3.68 12.41 2.27
CA ASP A 38 2.89 11.29 1.76
C ASP A 38 1.52 11.21 2.46
N ILE A 39 1.46 11.60 3.73
CA ILE A 39 0.22 11.65 4.52
C ILE A 39 -0.66 12.81 4.07
N GLU A 40 -0.08 13.99 3.82
CA GLU A 40 -0.84 15.14 3.32
C GLU A 40 -1.47 14.85 1.96
N LYS A 41 -0.75 14.17 1.04
CA LYS A 41 -1.32 13.74 -0.25
C LYS A 41 -2.54 12.84 -0.10
N LEU A 42 -2.55 11.95 0.90
CA LEU A 42 -3.71 11.11 1.17
C LEU A 42 -4.90 11.94 1.68
N ARG A 43 -4.65 12.99 2.48
CA ARG A 43 -5.69 13.92 2.91
C ARG A 43 -6.24 14.75 1.77
N GLU A 44 -5.38 15.21 0.86
CA GLU A 44 -5.77 15.98 -0.34
C GLU A 44 -6.76 15.23 -1.22
N VAL A 45 -6.63 13.90 -1.33
CA VAL A 45 -7.56 13.03 -2.06
C VAL A 45 -8.76 12.55 -1.22
N GLY A 46 -8.95 13.09 -0.02
CA GLY A 46 -10.15 12.88 0.79
C GLY A 46 -10.08 11.76 1.83
N PHE A 47 -8.92 11.19 2.15
CA PHE A 47 -8.80 10.30 3.31
C PHE A 47 -8.73 11.09 4.62
N ASP A 48 -9.46 10.62 5.63
CA ASP A 48 -9.31 11.10 7.00
C ASP A 48 -8.18 10.37 7.73
N ASP A 49 -7.81 10.85 8.92
CA ASP A 49 -6.71 10.26 9.70
C ASP A 49 -6.97 8.78 10.04
N ARG A 50 -8.24 8.41 10.25
CA ARG A 50 -8.63 7.02 10.49
C ARG A 50 -8.40 6.15 9.25
N GLY A 51 -8.81 6.62 8.08
CA GLY A 51 -8.60 5.93 6.81
C GLY A 51 -7.11 5.74 6.52
N ILE A 52 -6.30 6.78 6.73
CA ILE A 52 -4.84 6.72 6.55
C ILE A 52 -4.21 5.70 7.50
N LEU A 53 -4.64 5.69 8.77
CA LEU A 53 -4.19 4.69 9.74
C LEU A 53 -4.57 3.27 9.29
N GLN A 54 -5.80 3.07 8.81
CA GLN A 54 -6.25 1.76 8.32
C GLN A 54 -5.45 1.28 7.10
N ILE A 55 -5.21 2.16 6.12
CA ILE A 55 -4.37 1.86 4.95
C ILE A 55 -2.98 1.38 5.41
N THR A 56 -2.37 2.13 6.33
CA THR A 56 -1.04 1.83 6.88
C THR A 56 -1.01 0.48 7.59
N LEU A 57 -1.97 0.24 8.49
CA LEU A 57 -2.05 -1.00 9.27
C LEU A 57 -2.27 -2.24 8.41
N ILE A 58 -3.18 -2.15 7.42
CA ILE A 58 -3.46 -3.27 6.51
C ILE A 58 -2.21 -3.59 5.68
N ALA A 59 -1.56 -2.58 5.10
CA ALA A 59 -0.35 -2.78 4.32
C ALA A 59 0.80 -3.37 5.16
N ALA A 60 1.00 -2.86 6.38
CA ALA A 60 2.02 -3.37 7.30
C ALA A 60 1.75 -4.83 7.72
N TRP A 61 0.50 -5.19 7.99
CA TRP A 61 0.10 -6.55 8.32
C TRP A 61 0.42 -7.54 7.20
N PHE A 62 0.06 -7.22 5.95
CA PHE A 62 0.42 -8.06 4.80
C PHE A 62 1.94 -8.18 4.62
N ASN A 63 2.67 -7.10 4.84
CA ASN A 63 4.13 -7.12 4.78
C ASN A 63 4.78 -7.99 5.86
N TYR A 64 4.15 -8.11 7.02
CA TYR A 64 4.59 -9.00 8.10
C TYR A 64 4.29 -10.47 7.75
N ILE A 65 3.03 -10.80 7.43
CA ILE A 65 2.63 -12.18 7.19
C ILE A 65 3.34 -12.78 5.97
N ASN A 66 3.53 -12.00 4.90
CA ASN A 66 4.25 -12.45 3.71
C ASN A 66 5.71 -12.80 4.03
N LYS A 67 6.39 -11.97 4.84
CA LYS A 67 7.77 -12.25 5.28
C LYS A 67 7.85 -13.52 6.13
N VAL A 68 6.89 -13.73 7.02
CA VAL A 68 6.82 -14.95 7.85
C VAL A 68 6.61 -16.18 6.97
N ALA A 69 5.64 -16.14 6.05
CA ALA A 69 5.38 -17.23 5.12
C ALA A 69 6.59 -17.56 4.23
N ASP A 70 7.24 -16.51 3.68
CA ASP A 70 8.45 -16.66 2.87
C ASP A 70 9.61 -17.26 3.66
N ALA A 71 9.84 -16.79 4.89
CA ALA A 71 10.91 -17.29 5.75
C ALA A 71 10.70 -18.75 6.18
N LEU A 72 9.44 -19.20 6.30
CA LEU A 72 9.08 -20.57 6.63
C LEU A 72 8.92 -21.48 5.41
N GLY A 73 9.06 -20.96 4.19
CA GLY A 73 8.94 -21.74 2.95
C GLY A 73 7.51 -22.24 2.65
N VAL A 74 6.49 -21.59 3.21
CA VAL A 74 5.09 -22.01 3.03
C VAL A 74 4.69 -21.88 1.55
N GLY A 75 4.14 -22.95 0.97
CA GLY A 75 3.67 -22.98 -0.42
C GLY A 75 4.77 -23.12 -1.47
N ARG A 76 5.99 -23.51 -1.04
CA ARG A 76 7.09 -23.92 -1.93
C ARG A 76 7.20 -25.45 -1.92
N ASP A 77 6.20 -26.10 -2.52
CA ASP A 77 6.29 -27.51 -2.97
C ASP A 77 6.64 -27.54 -4.47
#